data_AF-A0A4S0JN05-F1
#
_entry.id   AF-A0A4S0JN05-F1
#
_cell.length_a   1.000
_cell.length_b   1.000
_cell.length_c   1.000
_cell.angle_alpha   90.00
_cell.angle_beta   90.00
_cell.angle_gamma   90.00
#
_symmetry.space_group_name_H-M   'P 1'
#
loop_
_entity.id
_entity.type
_entity.pdbx_description
1 polymer ?
#
loop_
_entity_poly.entity_id
_entity_poly.type
_entity_poly.pdbx_seq_one_letter_code
_entity_poly.pdbx_strand_id
1 'polypeptide(L)' 'MVRFFIDRPIFAWVIAIAVSLLGLLAILILPVDRYPQIAPPTITIRATYTGASSQTVENAVTQVIEQS' A
#
# COMPACT_ATOMS: atom_id res chain seq x y z
N MET A 1 21.58 -21.87 -23.94
CA MET A 1 20.32 -21.10 -23.90
C MET A 1 20.09 -20.29 -25.17
N VAL A 2 20.98 -19.35 -25.53
CA VAL A 2 20.79 -18.44 -26.68
C VAL A 2 20.62 -19.17 -28.02
N ARG A 3 21.38 -20.25 -28.26
CA ARG A 3 21.30 -21.02 -29.52
C ARG A 3 19.91 -21.58 -29.81
N PHE A 4 19.16 -22.01 -28.79
CA PHE A 4 17.77 -22.49 -28.94
C PHE A 4 16.82 -21.41 -29.49
N PHE A 5 16.98 -20.16 -29.07
CA PHE A 5 16.16 -19.04 -29.55
C PHE A 5 16.59 -18.56 -30.94
N ILE A 6 17.88 -18.68 -31.27
CA ILE A 6 18.39 -18.40 -32.63
C ILE A 6 17.84 -19.43 -33.62
N ASP A 7 17.84 -20.70 -33.25
CA ASP A 7 17.35 -21.79 -34.10
C ASP A 7 15.81 -21.80 -34.22
N ARG A 8 15.10 -21.13 -33.29
CA ARG A 8 13.63 -21.01 -33.29
C ARG A 8 13.18 -19.55 -33.12
N PRO A 9 13.33 -18.71 -34.16
CA PRO A 9 13.04 -17.28 -34.07
C PRO A 9 11.55 -16.98 -33.80
N ILE A 10 10.64 -17.81 -34.30
CA ILE A 10 9.19 -17.66 -34.05
C ILE A 10 8.89 -17.83 -32.56
N PHE A 11 9.52 -18.80 -31.90
CA PHE A 11 9.32 -19.05 -30.46
C PHE A 11 9.82 -17.87 -29.60
N ALA A 12 10.97 -17.30 -29.98
CA ALA A 12 11.51 -16.11 -29.32
C ALA A 12 10.53 -14.92 -29.41
N TRP A 13 9.96 -14.67 -30.59
CA TRP A 13 8.97 -13.62 -30.81
C TRP A 13 7.67 -13.83 -30.03
N VAL A 14 7.18 -15.06 -29.95
CA VAL A 14 5.97 -15.37 -29.16
C VAL A 14 6.18 -15.01 -27.69
N ILE A 15 7.32 -15.35 -27.11
CA ILE A 15 7.63 -14.99 -25.71
C ILE A 15 7.77 -13.47 -25.56
N ALA A 16 8.45 -12.80 -26.49
CA ALA A 16 8.61 -11.35 -26.45
C ALA A 16 7.25 -10.64 -26.47
N ILE A 17 6.32 -11.10 -27.31
CA ILE A 17 4.96 -10.56 -27.40
C ILE A 17 4.18 -10.88 -26.12
N ALA A 18 4.26 -12.11 -25.61
CA ALA A 18 3.56 -12.50 -24.38
C ALA A 18 4.00 -11.65 -23.17
N VAL A 19 5.32 -11.44 -23.00
CA VAL A 19 5.86 -10.59 -21.93
C VAL A 19 5.45 -9.13 -22.11
N SER A 20 5.48 -8.62 -23.34
CA SER A 20 5.05 -7.25 -23.64
C SER A 20 3.57 -7.03 -23.32
N LEU A 21 2.70 -7.98 -23.66
CA LEU A 21 1.26 -7.91 -23.36
C LEU A 21 0.99 -7.99 -21.86
N LEU A 22 1.68 -8.87 -21.13
CA LEU A 22 1.58 -8.94 -19.67
C LEU A 22 2.04 -7.63 -19.02
N GLY A 23 3.13 -7.04 -19.51
CA GLY A 23 3.61 -5.74 -19.05
C GLY A 23 2.61 -4.62 -19.31
N LEU A 24 2.00 -4.60 -20.49
CA LEU A 24 0.96 -3.63 -20.83
C LEU A 24 -0.24 -3.74 -19.89
N LEU A 25 -0.70 -4.97 -19.62
CA LEU A 25 -1.80 -5.22 -18.69
C LEU A 25 -1.44 -4.76 -17.26
N ALA A 26 -0.21 -5.03 -16.80
CA ALA A 26 0.25 -4.61 -15.48
C ALA A 26 0.22 -3.09 -15.31
N ILE A 27 0.63 -2.32 -16.33
CA ILE A 27 0.59 -0.85 -16.31
C ILE A 27 -0.84 -0.32 -16.10
N LEU A 28 -1.85 -1.00 -16.66
CA LEU A 28 -3.25 -0.56 -16.53
C LEU A 28 -3.85 -0.87 -15.15
N ILE A 29 -3.34 -1.89 -14.45
CA ILE A 29 -3.90 -2.40 -13.19
C ILE A 29 -3.13 -1.87 -11.96
N LEU A 30 -1.85 -1.55 -12.11
CA LEU A 30 -1.00 -1.12 -11.00
C LEU A 30 -1.49 0.23 -10.43
N PRO A 31 -1.74 0.30 -9.11
CA PRO A 31 -2.05 1.56 -8.46
C PRO A 31 -0.85 2.51 -8.53
N VAL A 32 -1.14 3.79 -8.76
CA VAL A 32 -0.13 4.84 -8.88
C VAL A 32 -0.24 5.78 -7.68
N ASP A 33 0.77 5.73 -6.80
CA ASP A 33 0.91 6.65 -5.67
C ASP A 33 2.14 7.55 -5.85
N ARG A 34 2.04 8.81 -5.40
CA ARG A 34 3.13 9.82 -5.49
C ARG A 34 4.31 9.49 -4.58
N TYR A 35 4.03 8.85 -3.45
CA TYR A 35 4.99 8.34 -2.50
C TYR A 35 4.44 7.03 -1.91
N PRO A 36 5.29 6.05 -1.61
CA PRO A 36 4.84 4.88 -0.85
C PRO A 36 4.37 5.33 0.54
N GLN A 37 3.51 4.52 1.17
CA GLN A 37 3.08 4.74 2.55
C GLN A 37 4.28 4.54 3.49
N ILE A 38 5.00 5.64 3.74
CA ILE A 38 6.17 5.70 4.64
C ILE A 38 5.79 6.13 6.06
N ALA A 39 4.62 6.75 6.22
CA ALA A 39 4.15 7.20 7.51
C ALA A 39 3.65 6.00 8.32
N PRO A 40 4.01 5.87 9.61
CA PRO A 40 3.39 4.91 10.50
C PRO A 40 1.87 5.13 10.50
N PRO A 41 1.05 4.06 10.51
CA PRO A 41 -0.38 4.20 10.63
C PRO A 41 -0.72 4.83 11.99
N THR A 42 -1.31 6.03 12.00
CA THR A 42 -1.73 6.71 13.22
C THR A 42 -3.20 6.44 13.49
N ILE A 43 -3.52 5.94 14.69
CA ILE A 43 -4.89 5.79 15.16
C ILE A 43 -5.21 6.98 16.06
N THR A 44 -6.21 7.78 15.68
CA THR A 44 -6.64 8.96 16.45
C THR A 44 -7.94 8.65 17.17
N ILE A 45 -7.93 8.69 18.50
CA ILE A 45 -9.13 8.50 19.33
C ILE A 45 -9.62 9.88 19.77
N ARG A 46 -10.86 10.22 19.42
CA ARG A 46 -11.50 11.49 19.82
C ARG A 46 -12.60 11.20 20.84
N ALA A 47 -12.48 11.78 22.02
CA ALA A 47 -13.54 11.82 23.01
C ALA A 47 -13.85 13.28 23.38
N THR A 48 -15.09 13.56 23.78
CA THR A 48 -15.51 14.90 24.19
C THR A 48 -16.29 14.78 25.49
N TYR A 49 -15.88 15.53 26.51
CA TYR A 49 -16.55 15.57 27.79
C TYR A 49 -16.86 17.03 28.17
N THR A 50 -18.04 17.48 27.76
CA THR A 50 -18.48 18.88 27.85
C THR A 50 -18.72 19.28 29.30
N GLY A 51 -18.13 20.40 29.74
CA GLY A 51 -18.27 20.93 31.10
C GLY A 51 -17.22 20.42 32.10
N ALA A 52 -16.31 19.55 31.68
CA ALA A 52 -15.20 19.08 32.50
C ALA A 52 -13.95 19.95 32.35
N SER A 53 -13.24 20.16 33.46
CA SER A 53 -11.90 20.75 33.42
C SER A 53 -10.92 19.80 32.70
N SER A 54 -9.85 20.36 32.11
CA SER A 54 -8.82 19.57 31.39
C SER A 54 -8.30 18.39 32.22
N GLN A 55 -8.06 18.62 33.51
CA GLN A 55 -7.61 17.60 34.46
C GLN A 55 -8.60 16.42 34.60
N THR A 56 -9.90 16.70 34.52
CA THR A 56 -10.95 15.69 34.68
C THR A 56 -11.09 14.85 33.42
N VAL A 57 -10.96 15.46 32.24
CA VAL A 57 -10.99 14.74 30.94
C VAL A 57 -9.78 13.80 30.83
N GLU A 58 -8.61 14.26 31.26
CA GLU A 58 -7.38 13.46 31.25
C GLU A 58 -7.50 12.21 32.11
N ASN A 59 -7.89 12.37 33.38
CA ASN A 59 -7.96 11.27 34.33
C ASN A 59 -9.11 10.29 34.05
N ALA A 60 -10.27 10.78 33.58
CA ALA A 60 -11.45 9.94 33.42
C ALA A 60 -11.59 9.32 32.02
N VAL A 61 -11.01 9.94 30.99
CA VAL A 61 -11.19 9.53 29.59
C VAL A 61 -9.85 9.15 28.95
N THR A 62 -8.85 10.02 29.00
CA THR A 62 -7.55 9.76 28.34
C THR A 62 -6.81 8.59 28.99
N GLN A 63 -6.62 8.60 30.31
CA GLN A 63 -5.89 7.52 31.01
C GLN A 63 -6.57 6.15 30.88
N VAL A 64 -7.90 6.11 30.92
CA VAL A 64 -8.65 4.85 30.75
C VAL A 64 -8.43 4.28 29.35
N ILE A 65 -8.42 5.12 28.32
CA ILE A 65 -8.20 4.72 26.92
C ILE A 65 -6.75 4.28 26.67
N GLU A 66 -5.75 4.89 27.33
CA GLU A 66 -4.34 4.51 27.18
C GLU A 66 -3.95 3.23 27.94
N GLN A 67 -4.67 2.90 29.02
CA GLN A 67 -4.40 1.73 29.86
C GLN A 67 -5.26 0.49 29.51
N SER A 68 -6.21 0.61 28.58
CA SER A 68 -7.09 -0.49 28.11
C SER A 68 -6.56 -1.16 26.84
#